data_AF-A0A954E3Y6-F1
#
_entry.id   AF-A0A954E3Y6-F1
#
_cell.length_a   1.000
_cell.length_b   1.000
_cell.length_c   1.000
_cell.angle_alpha   90.00
_cell.angle_beta   90.00
_cell.angle_gamma   90.00
#
_symmetry.space_group_name_H-M   'P 1'
#
loop_
_entity.id
_entity.type
_entity.pdbx_description
1 polymer ?
#
loop_
_entity_poly.entity_id
_entity_poly.type
_entity_poly.pdbx_seq_one_letter_code
_entity_poly.pdbx_strand_id
1 'polypeptide(L)'
;MFHQQSSRWRADQMHGELRVRIKGDDVCKQLTSKLTRTGVEVGNREVSQAGRPYFEYRIIVCSPSQYAKVFRIIESTVGVELLE
;
A
#
# COMPACT_ATOMS: atom_id res chain seq x y z
N MET A 1 -15.34 -21.73 13.06
CA MET A 1 -15.30 -20.26 13.24
C MET A 1 -13.89 -19.81 12.92
N PHE A 2 -13.64 -19.30 11.71
CA PHE A 2 -12.35 -18.71 11.35
C PHE A 2 -12.62 -17.44 10.54
N HIS A 3 -11.99 -16.36 10.98
CA HIS A 3 -12.13 -15.00 10.49
C HIS A 3 -11.97 -14.88 8.98
N GLN A 4 -12.98 -14.31 8.31
CA GLN A 4 -12.81 -13.64 7.03
C GLN A 4 -11.96 -12.38 7.27
N GLN A 5 -10.65 -12.46 7.01
CA GLN A 5 -9.87 -11.26 6.72
C GLN A 5 -10.36 -10.73 5.39
N SER A 6 -11.21 -9.71 5.50
CA SER A 6 -11.83 -9.04 4.37
C SER A 6 -10.79 -8.11 3.74
N SER A 7 -10.12 -8.56 2.68
CA SER A 7 -9.57 -7.62 1.69
C SER A 7 -10.78 -6.81 1.18
N ARG A 8 -10.93 -5.59 1.70
CA ARG A 8 -12.21 -4.86 1.71
C ARG A 8 -12.50 -4.21 0.36
N TRP A 9 -12.55 -4.99 -0.71
CA TRP A 9 -13.14 -4.58 -1.98
C TRP A 9 -14.65 -4.51 -1.80
N ARG A 10 -15.17 -3.39 -1.28
CA ARG A 10 -16.62 -3.18 -1.22
C ARG A 10 -17.09 -2.91 -2.65
N ALA A 11 -17.95 -3.78 -3.17
CA ALA A 11 -18.52 -3.69 -4.52
C ALA A 11 -19.27 -2.36 -4.81
N ASP A 12 -19.58 -1.60 -3.77
CA ASP A 12 -20.24 -0.28 -3.85
C ASP A 12 -19.26 0.90 -3.89
N GLN A 13 -17.95 0.67 -3.65
CA GLN A 13 -16.93 1.71 -3.75
C GLN A 13 -16.02 1.42 -4.94
N MET A 14 -16.00 2.34 -5.92
CA MET A 14 -14.99 2.35 -7.00
C MET A 14 -13.56 2.58 -6.48
N HIS A 15 -13.35 2.56 -5.15
CA HIS A 15 -12.10 2.84 -4.47
C HIS A 15 -11.69 1.65 -3.59
N GLY A 16 -10.46 1.18 -3.76
CA GLY A 16 -9.79 0.26 -2.86
C GLY A 16 -8.75 1.00 -2.03
N GLU A 17 -8.53 0.54 -0.80
CA GLU A 17 -7.45 1.02 0.06
C GLU A 17 -6.48 -0.12 0.30
N LEU A 18 -5.18 0.18 0.20
CA LEU A 18 -4.08 -0.71 0.50
C LEU A 18 -3.24 -0.12 1.62
N ARG A 19 -2.85 -0.95 2.59
CA ARG A 19 -1.94 -0.55 3.66
C ARG A 19 -0.62 -1.28 3.53
N VAL A 20 0.48 -0.54 3.52
CA VAL A 20 1.83 -1.10 3.40
C VAL A 20 2.72 -0.63 4.54
N ARG A 21 3.59 -1.54 5.00
CA ARG A 21 4.72 -1.23 5.88
C ARG A 21 6.01 -1.23 5.05
N ILE A 22 6.89 -0.28 5.31
CA ILE A 22 8.13 -0.10 4.58
C ILE A 22 9.31 0.00 5.55
N LYS A 23 10.37 -0.75 5.29
CA LYS A 23 11.59 -0.76 6.09
C LYS A 23 12.61 0.23 5.53
N GLY A 24 12.68 1.42 6.13
CA GLY A 24 13.70 2.44 5.83
C GLY A 24 13.25 3.53 4.87
N ASP A 25 13.84 4.71 5.02
CA ASP A 25 13.44 5.96 4.34
C ASP A 25 13.71 5.92 2.82
N ASP A 26 14.77 5.25 2.39
CA ASP A 26 15.12 5.10 0.97
C ASP A 26 14.06 4.30 0.21
N VAL A 27 13.62 3.19 0.79
CA VAL A 27 12.56 2.34 0.22
C VAL A 27 11.24 3.10 0.16
N CYS A 28 10.93 3.94 1.16
CA CYS A 28 9.75 4.81 1.14
C CYS A 28 9.76 5.75 -0.08
N LYS A 29 10.89 6.40 -0.35
CA LYS A 29 11.04 7.28 -1.53
C LYS A 29 10.92 6.50 -2.83
N GLN A 30 11.57 5.34 -2.92
CA GLN A 30 11.52 4.51 -4.11
C GLN A 30 10.09 4.04 -4.40
N LEU A 31 9.37 3.51 -3.40
CA LEU A 31 8.00 3.04 -3.55
C LEU A 31 7.07 4.19 -3.94
N THR A 32 7.12 5.31 -3.21
CA THR A 32 6.26 6.47 -3.47
C THR A 32 6.47 6.98 -4.90
N SER A 33 7.72 7.06 -5.38
CA SER A 33 8.02 7.46 -6.75
C SER A 33 7.40 6.52 -7.79
N LYS A 34 7.46 5.19 -7.58
CA LYS A 34 6.83 4.20 -8.48
C LYS A 34 5.30 4.34 -8.48
N LEU A 35 4.70 4.54 -7.32
CA LEU A 35 3.23 4.67 -7.16
C LEU A 35 2.71 5.98 -7.79
N THR A 36 3.39 7.10 -7.59
CA THR A 36 3.02 8.37 -8.24
C THR A 36 3.07 8.27 -9.76
N ARG A 37 4.03 7.53 -10.34
CA ARG A 37 4.10 7.28 -11.79
C ARG A 37 2.93 6.47 -12.33
N THR A 38 2.27 5.69 -11.48
CA THR A 38 1.03 4.98 -11.85
C THR A 38 -0.24 5.83 -11.73
N GLY A 39 -0.11 7.09 -11.30
CA GLY A 39 -1.25 7.99 -11.12
C GLY A 39 -2.11 7.64 -9.90
N VAL A 40 -1.50 7.06 -8.87
CA VAL A 40 -2.16 6.61 -7.65
C VAL A 40 -1.83 7.57 -6.52
N GLU A 41 -2.83 7.87 -5.69
CA GLU A 41 -2.66 8.74 -4.54
C GLU A 41 -2.06 7.95 -3.37
N VAL A 42 -0.97 8.48 -2.82
CA VAL A 42 -0.28 7.94 -1.65
C VAL A 42 -0.53 8.89 -0.50
N GLY A 43 -1.17 8.40 0.56
CA GLY A 43 -1.46 9.14 1.77
C GLY A 43 -0.21 9.49 2.57
N ASN A 44 -0.44 10.13 3.72
CA ASN A 44 0.64 10.57 4.59
C ASN A 44 1.47 9.40 5.14
N ARG A 45 2.77 9.65 5.33
CA ARG A 45 3.69 8.74 5.98
C ARG A 45 3.46 8.73 7.49
N GLU A 46 3.26 7.56 8.05
CA GLU A 46 3.13 7.34 9.50
C GLU A 46 4.30 6.49 10.03
N VAL A 47 4.65 6.65 11.30
CA VAL A 47 5.62 5.76 11.97
C VAL A 47 4.89 4.46 12.30
N SER A 48 5.45 3.32 11.88
CA SER A 48 4.83 2.02 12.16
C SER A 48 4.81 1.73 13.67
N GLN A 49 3.82 0.97 14.12
CA GLN A 49 3.79 0.44 15.49
C GLN A 49 5.00 -0.45 15.83
N ALA A 50 5.66 -1.02 14.82
CA ALA A 50 6.92 -1.75 14.97
C ALA A 50 8.12 -0.85 15.36
N GLY A 51 7.93 0.48 15.36
CA GLY A 51 8.97 1.46 15.63
C GLY A 51 9.91 1.67 14.44
N ARG A 52 10.94 2.50 14.63
CA ARG A 52 11.96 2.72 13.59
C ARG A 52 12.73 1.41 13.34
N PRO A 53 13.10 1.09 12.09
CA PRO A 53 13.04 1.94 10.89
C PRO A 53 11.79 1.73 10.03
N TYR A 54 10.67 1.28 10.60
CA TYR A 54 9.46 0.96 9.84
C TYR A 54 8.49 2.14 9.73
N PHE A 55 7.97 2.34 8.54
CA PHE A 55 6.97 3.36 8.22
C PHE A 55 5.74 2.71 7.61
N GLU A 56 4.58 3.33 7.76
CA GLU A 56 3.32 2.87 7.16
C GLU A 56 2.76 3.93 6.21
N TYR A 57 2.17 3.44 5.11
CA TYR A 57 1.48 4.26 4.12
C TYR A 57 0.12 3.67 3.80
N ARG A 58 -0.85 4.56 3.57
CA ARG A 58 -2.15 4.25 3.00
C ARG A 58 -2.16 4.63 1.54
N ILE A 59 -2.54 3.72 0.66
CA ILE A 59 -2.55 3.91 -0.79
C ILE A 59 -4.00 3.76 -1.25
N ILE A 60 -4.53 4.79 -1.92
CA ILE A 60 -5.90 4.81 -2.41
C ILE A 60 -5.89 4.53 -3.91
N VAL A 61 -6.57 3.47 -4.33
CA VAL A 61 -6.72 3.09 -5.74
C VAL A 61 -8.15 3.25 -6.20
N CYS A 62 -8.37 3.79 -7.40
CA CYS A 62 -9.71 4.12 -7.91
C CYS A 62 -10.21 3.18 -9.02
N SER A 63 -9.51 2.08 -9.26
CA SER A 63 -9.94 1.06 -10.23
C SER A 63 -9.24 -0.29 -9.99
N PRO A 64 -9.85 -1.41 -10.44
CA PRO A 64 -9.21 -2.72 -10.41
C PRO A 64 -7.88 -2.76 -11.19
N SER A 65 -7.79 -2.01 -12.29
CA SER A 65 -6.56 -1.90 -13.09
C SER A 65 -5.44 -1.18 -12.34
N GLN A 66 -5.75 -0.13 -11.58
CA GLN A 66 -4.77 0.52 -10.71
C GLN A 66 -4.33 -0.41 -9.58
N TYR A 67 -5.27 -1.12 -8.95
CA TYR A 67 -4.96 -2.10 -7.92
C TYR A 67 -3.95 -3.15 -8.40
N ALA A 68 -4.20 -3.78 -9.55
CA ALA A 68 -3.30 -4.79 -10.09
C ALA A 68 -1.89 -4.23 -10.35
N LYS A 69 -1.77 -2.97 -10.78
CA LYS A 69 -0.47 -2.30 -10.98
C LYS A 69 0.23 -2.01 -9.64
N VAL A 70 -0.50 -1.44 -8.68
CA VAL A 70 0.02 -1.10 -7.35
C VAL A 70 0.46 -2.35 -6.61
N PHE A 71 -0.36 -3.40 -6.64
CA PHE A 71 -0.06 -4.69 -6.03
C PHE A 71 1.25 -5.27 -6.57
N ARG A 72 1.44 -5.28 -7.91
CA ARG A 72 2.71 -5.70 -8.53
C ARG A 72 3.90 -4.83 -8.13
N ILE A 73 3.72 -3.51 -7.99
CA ILE A 73 4.78 -2.61 -7.52
C ILE A 73 5.18 -2.94 -6.09
N ILE A 74 4.20 -3.21 -5.21
CA ILE A 74 4.43 -3.58 -3.82
C ILE A 74 5.19 -4.91 -3.75
N GLU A 75 4.70 -5.97 -4.42
CA GLU A 75 5.33 -7.29 -4.40
C GLU A 75 6.76 -7.29 -4.98
N SER A 76 7.03 -6.44 -5.98
CA SER A 76 8.36 -6.32 -6.58
C SER A 76 9.33 -5.41 -5.82
N THR A 77 8.89 -4.72 -4.77
CA THR A 77 9.74 -3.79 -4.01
C THR A 77 10.21 -4.43 -2.71
N VAL A 78 11.49 -4.77 -2.66
CA VAL A 78 12.13 -5.35 -1.46
C VAL A 78 12.04 -4.38 -0.28
N GLY A 79 11.67 -4.90 0.89
CA GLY A 79 11.52 -4.10 2.11
C GLY A 79 10.14 -3.45 2.27
N VAL A 80 9.17 -3.84 1.45
CA VAL A 80 7.76 -3.46 1.59
C VAL A 80 6.93 -4.70 1.94
N GLU A 81 6.05 -4.56 2.93
CA GLU A 81 5.12 -5.60 3.37
C GLU A 81 3.68 -5.09 3.20
N LEU A 82 2.83 -5.90 2.57
CA LEU A 82 1.40 -5.61 2.48
C LEU A 82 0.72 -6.02 3.79
N LEU A 83 -0.02 -5.09 4.39
CA LEU A 83 -0.74 -5.32 5.64
C LEU A 83 -2.21 -5.67 5.39
N GLU A 84 -2.88 -4.93 4.47
CA GLU A 84 -4.30 -5.06 4.14
C GLU A 84 -4.57 -4.60 2.70
#